data_AF-A0A832TK23-F1
#
_entry.id   AF-A0A832TK23-F1
#
_cell.length_a   1.000
_cell.length_b   1.000
_cell.length_c   1.000
_cell.angle_alpha   90.00
_cell.angle_beta   90.00
_cell.angle_gamma   90.00
#
_symmetry.space_group_name_H-M   'P 1'
#
loop_
_entity.id
_entity.type
_entity.pdbx_description
1 polymer ?
#
loop_
_entity_poly.entity_id
_entity_poly.type
_entity_poly.pdbx_seq_one_letter_code
_entity_poly.pdbx_strand_id
1 'polypeptide(L)' 'MMGEVARATSGMDIAEVNKILGKLVPLYEKNYASAPAGKTFQECYDVKTITPTDEYMQVYDGARKKLEDLGLVF' A
#
# COMPACT_ATOMS: atom_id res chain seq x y z
N MET A 1 -1.31 6.12 3.07
CA MET A 1 -1.79 5.03 2.20
C MET A 1 -3.30 5.00 2.12
N MET A 2 -4.05 4.65 3.19
CA MET A 2 -5.52 4.53 3.15
C MET A 2 -6.24 5.74 2.52
N GLY A 3 -5.95 6.96 2.98
CA GLY A 3 -6.59 8.17 2.44
C GLY A 3 -6.23 8.48 0.98
N GLU A 4 -4.99 8.22 0.57
CA GLU A 4 -4.56 8.45 -0.82
C GLU A 4 -5.23 7.45 -1.77
N VAL A 5 -5.32 6.18 -1.38
CA VAL A 5 -6.04 5.15 -2.15
C VAL A 5 -7.54 5.47 -2.24
N ALA A 6 -8.14 5.93 -1.13
CA ALA A 6 -9.54 6.36 -1.14
C ALA A 6 -9.77 7.52 -2.13
N ARG A 7 -8.89 8.51 -2.14
CA ARG A 7 -8.93 9.62 -3.12
C ARG A 7 -8.78 9.10 -4.55
N ALA A 8 -7.78 8.27 -4.82
CA ALA A 8 -7.51 7.71 -6.14
C ALA A 8 -8.67 6.86 -6.68
N THR A 9 -9.40 6.19 -5.79
CA THR A 9 -10.52 5.30 -6.16
C THR A 9 -11.85 6.06 -6.30
N SER A 10 -11.96 7.24 -5.68
CA SER A 10 -13.20 8.02 -5.69
C SER A 10 -13.57 8.45 -7.11
N GLY A 11 -14.79 8.09 -7.55
CA GLY A 11 -15.28 8.42 -8.89
C GLY A 11 -14.86 7.46 -10.01
N MET A 12 -14.12 6.39 -9.71
CA MET A 12 -13.80 5.35 -10.69
C MET A 12 -15.03 4.51 -11.08
N ASP A 13 -15.03 4.00 -12.31
CA ASP A 13 -16.02 3.02 -12.75
C ASP A 13 -15.88 1.70 -11.99
N ILE A 14 -17.01 1.13 -11.58
CA ILE A 14 -17.04 -0.08 -10.74
C ILE A 14 -16.44 -1.30 -11.46
N ALA A 15 -16.59 -1.42 -12.78
CA ALA A 15 -15.98 -2.52 -13.53
C ALA A 15 -14.45 -2.40 -13.56
N GLU A 16 -13.90 -1.19 -13.67
CA GLU A 16 -12.46 -0.95 -13.55
C GLU A 16 -11.95 -1.24 -12.13
N VAL A 17 -12.68 -0.82 -11.10
CA VAL A 17 -12.35 -1.15 -9.70
C VAL A 17 -12.30 -2.67 -9.48
N ASN A 18 -13.28 -3.42 -10.00
CA ASN A 18 -13.28 -4.88 -9.93
C ASN A 18 -12.07 -5.51 -10.64
N LYS A 19 -11.64 -4.97 -11.79
CA LYS A 19 -10.43 -5.44 -12.47
C LYS A 19 -9.17 -5.17 -11.63
N ILE A 20 -9.07 -4.02 -10.99
CA ILE A 20 -7.94 -3.67 -10.11
C ILE A 20 -7.90 -4.62 -8.92
N LEU A 21 -9.02 -4.82 -8.23
CA LEU A 21 -9.10 -5.75 -7.10
C LEU A 21 -8.77 -7.19 -7.51
N GLY A 22 -9.26 -7.62 -8.67
CA GLY A 22 -8.95 -8.93 -9.26
C GLY A 22 -7.46 -9.14 -9.58
N LYS A 23 -6.66 -8.07 -9.68
CA LYS A 23 -5.20 -8.14 -9.81
C LYS A 23 -4.46 -7.91 -8.49
N LEU A 24 -4.99 -7.09 -7.59
CA LEU A 24 -4.37 -6.72 -6.32
C LEU A 24 -4.40 -7.88 -5.31
N VAL A 25 -5.56 -8.51 -5.11
CA VAL A 25 -5.73 -9.59 -4.13
C VAL A 25 -4.79 -10.77 -4.39
N PRO A 26 -4.61 -11.22 -5.65
CA PRO A 26 -3.64 -12.27 -5.98
C PRO A 26 -2.18 -11.98 -5.59
N LEU A 27 -1.80 -10.71 -5.40
CA LEU A 27 -0.43 -10.36 -5.01
C LEU A 27 -0.08 -10.76 -3.58
N TYR A 28 -1.07 -10.99 -2.71
CA TYR A 28 -0.82 -11.33 -1.31
C TYR A 28 -1.62 -12.55 -0.81
N GLU A 29 -2.67 -12.98 -1.53
CA GLU A 29 -3.59 -14.01 -1.02
C GLU A 29 -2.93 -15.38 -0.77
N LYS A 30 -1.78 -15.65 -1.39
CA LYS A 30 -1.05 -16.91 -1.24
C LYS A 30 -0.07 -16.90 -0.08
N ASN A 31 0.11 -15.75 0.58
CA ASN A 31 1.15 -15.52 1.57
C ASN A 31 0.58 -15.29 2.99
N TYR A 32 -0.68 -15.64 3.24
CA TYR A 32 -1.30 -15.44 4.56
C TYR A 32 -0.54 -16.15 5.70
N ALA A 33 -0.08 -17.38 5.49
CA ALA A 33 0.65 -18.13 6.50
C ALA A 33 2.11 -17.66 6.69
N SER A 34 2.65 -16.89 5.75
CA SER A 34 4.02 -16.38 5.74
C SER A 34 4.08 -14.85 5.68
N ALA A 35 3.02 -14.19 6.16
CA ALA A 35 2.95 -12.74 6.18
C ALA A 35 4.08 -12.18 7.06
N PRO A 36 4.81 -11.15 6.60
CA PRO A 36 5.89 -10.57 7.39
C PRO A 36 5.33 -9.93 8.66
N ALA A 37 5.99 -10.16 9.80
CA ALA A 37 5.54 -9.71 11.12
C ALA A 37 5.45 -8.18 11.26
N GLY A 38 6.12 -7.43 10.38
CA GLY A 38 6.22 -5.98 10.44
C GLY A 38 7.22 -5.50 11.47
N LYS A 39 7.14 -4.22 11.80
CA LYS A 39 7.99 -3.52 12.76
C LYS A 39 7.12 -2.68 13.70
N THR A 40 7.56 -2.53 14.93
CA THR A 40 6.96 -1.61 15.91
C THR A 40 7.17 -0.16 15.49
N PHE A 41 6.41 0.75 16.09
CA PHE A 41 6.55 2.20 15.82
C PHE A 41 7.99 2.68 16.03
N GLN A 42 8.64 2.26 17.10
CA GLN A 42 10.01 2.64 17.44
C GLN A 42 11.05 2.11 16.44
N GLU A 43 10.72 1.05 15.71
CA GLU A 43 11.61 0.44 14.71
C GLU A 43 11.41 1.05 13.30
N CYS A 44 10.29 1.72 13.05
CA CYS A 44 9.99 2.32 11.74
C CYS A 44 9.82 3.85 11.76
N TYR A 45 9.92 4.48 12.93
CA TYR A 45 9.92 5.93 13.10
C TYR A 45 11.10 6.40 13.96
N ASP A 46 11.60 7.58 13.65
CA ASP A 46 12.37 8.35 14.61
C ASP A 46 11.41 8.89 15.68
N VAL A 47 11.51 8.32 16.88
CA VAL A 47 10.64 8.64 18.02
C VAL A 47 10.80 10.10 18.49
N LYS A 48 11.95 10.73 18.25
CA LYS A 48 12.21 12.11 18.72
C LYS A 48 11.55 13.14 17.81
N THR A 49 11.58 12.92 16.50
CA THR A 49 11.04 13.84 15.50
C THR A 49 9.65 13.44 15.01
N ILE A 50 9.19 12.23 15.34
CA ILE A 50 7.92 11.65 14.88
C ILE A 50 7.88 11.60 13.34
N THR A 51 9.02 11.24 12.73
CA THR A 51 9.14 11.08 11.28
C THR A 51 9.40 9.61 10.93
N PRO A 52 8.79 9.07 9.88
CA PRO A 52 9.08 7.71 9.43
C PRO A 52 10.54 7.58 9.01
N THR A 53 11.10 6.38 9.13
CA THR A 53 12.44 6.08 8.62
C THR A 53 12.43 6.00 7.08
N ASP A 54 13.60 6.21 6.47
CA ASP A 54 13.77 6.05 5.01
C ASP A 54 13.35 4.65 4.53
N GLU A 55 13.59 3.63 5.36
CA GLU A 55 13.13 2.26 5.08
C GLU A 55 11.60 2.20 4.94
N TYR A 56 10.87 2.82 5.88
CA TYR A 56 9.42 2.82 5.82
C TYR A 56 8.90 3.62 4.61
N MET A 57 9.57 4.71 4.26
CA MET A 57 9.25 5.49 3.04
C MET A 57 9.49 4.67 1.77
N GLN A 58 10.59 3.90 1.68
CA GLN A 58 10.84 3.02 0.54
C GLN A 58 9.78 1.91 0.41
N VAL A 59 9.34 1.32 1.52
CA VAL A 59 8.23 0.36 1.53
C VAL A 59 6.93 1.01 1.04
N TYR A 60 6.67 2.24 1.49
CA TYR A 60 5.51 3.02 1.07
C TYR A 60 5.52 3.29 -0.44
N ASP A 61 6.63 3.80 -0.96
CA ASP A 61 6.78 4.12 -2.38
C ASP A 61 6.72 2.88 -3.25
N GLY A 62 7.31 1.77 -2.81
CA GLY A 62 7.21 0.48 -3.49
C GLY A 62 5.77 -0.05 -3.55
N ALA A 63 5.00 0.11 -2.47
CA ALA A 63 3.58 -0.26 -2.45
C ALA A 63 2.74 0.66 -3.35
N ARG A 64 2.97 1.98 -3.28
CA ARG A 64 2.31 2.96 -4.15
C ARG A 64 2.57 2.68 -5.62
N LYS A 65 3.82 2.39 -5.99
CA LYS A 65 4.19 2.11 -7.38
C LYS A 65 3.46 0.90 -7.95
N LYS A 66 3.34 -0.18 -7.16
CA LYS A 66 2.54 -1.35 -7.57
C LYS A 66 1.08 -1.00 -7.79
N LEU A 67 0.51 -0.14 -6.94
CA LEU A 67 -0.88 0.32 -7.08
C LEU A 67 -1.07 1.19 -8.34
N GLU A 68 -0.09 2.04 -8.67
CA GLU A 68 -0.07 2.81 -9.92
C GLU A 68 -0.02 1.88 -11.15
N ASP A 69 0.84 0.86 -11.11
CA ASP A 69 0.97 -0.11 -12.20
C ASP A 69 -0.30 -0.98 -12.38
N LEU A 70 -1.12 -1.09 -11.34
CA LEU A 70 -2.44 -1.74 -11.40
C LEU A 70 -3.54 -0.84 -11.96
N GLY A 71 -3.33 0.48 -12.00
CA GLY A 71 -4.25 1.45 -12.60
C GLY A 71 -4.79 2.53 -11.67
N LEU A 72 -4.30 2.64 -10.42
CA LEU A 72 -4.66 3.76 -9.55
C LEU A 72 -3.89 5.03 -9.93
N VAL A 73 -4.57 6.17 -9.89
CA VAL A 73 -3.98 7.50 -10.14
C VAL A 73 -4.07 8.30 -8.84
N PHE A 74 -2.91 8.55 -8.21
CA PHE A 74 -2.80 9.15 -6.87
C PHE A 74 -2.68 10.67 -6.87
#